data_AF-A0A561E0R0-F1
#
_entry.id   AF-A0A561E0R0-F1
#
_cell.length_a   1.000
_cell.length_b   1.000
_cell.length_c   1.000
_cell.angle_alpha   90.00
_cell.angle_beta   90.00
_cell.angle_gamma   90.00
#
_symmetry.space_group_name_H-M   'P 1'
#
loop_
_entity.id
_entity.type
_entity.pdbx_description
1 polymer ?
#
loop_
_entity_poly.entity_id
_entity_poly.type
_entity_poly.pdbx_seq_one_letter_code
_entity_poly.pdbx_strand_id
1 'polypeptide(L)'
;MFLYLPKHFDQNEWFIVIGLFLSILLVRLPKRIPTEVSYLIVLLSLAIPNIIDHSIAAISPYDAYRINDSEKYELFDVLLSGVYVPFGYLCVYFYEWLRPKKMMTVLYILSWDLFAIFFEFVIVRLHVFTYHGWSLSYSFPTYLLVISLFLLYYEFLLFHYKKKGEIRTSL
;
A
#
# COMPACT_ATOMS: atom_id res chain seq x y z
N MET A 1 19.84 -13.92 -6.62
CA MET A 1 19.52 -13.64 -5.21
C MET A 1 18.86 -14.88 -4.64
N PHE A 2 19.41 -15.49 -3.59
CA PHE A 2 18.76 -16.63 -2.92
C PHE A 2 17.79 -16.08 -1.88
N LEU A 3 16.53 -16.50 -1.94
CA LEU A 3 15.53 -16.19 -0.92
C LEU A 3 15.72 -17.16 0.25
N TYR A 4 16.03 -16.62 1.42
CA TYR A 4 16.15 -17.42 2.63
C TYR A 4 14.78 -17.60 3.29
N LEU A 5 14.58 -18.76 3.93
CA LEU A 5 13.45 -18.96 4.82
C LEU A 5 13.74 -18.27 6.16
N PRO A 6 12.69 -17.80 6.87
CA PRO A 6 12.87 -17.16 8.16
C PRO A 6 13.46 -18.16 9.16
N LYS A 7 14.36 -17.68 10.01
CA LYS A 7 15.02 -18.51 11.03
C LYS A 7 14.06 -18.94 12.13
N HIS A 8 13.12 -18.08 12.47
CA HIS A 8 12.05 -18.32 13.42
C HIS A 8 10.73 -17.90 12.78
N PHE A 9 9.64 -18.60 13.10
CA PHE A 9 8.30 -18.22 12.67
C PHE A 9 7.58 -17.62 13.87
N ASP A 10 7.49 -16.30 13.94
CA ASP A 10 6.99 -15.53 15.05
C ASP A 10 5.84 -14.59 14.66
N GLN A 11 5.65 -13.52 15.44
CA GLN A 11 4.52 -12.61 15.30
C GLN A 11 4.55 -11.83 13.98
N ASN A 12 5.74 -11.50 13.46
CA ASN A 12 5.90 -10.76 12.22
C ASN A 12 5.41 -11.59 11.00
N GLU A 13 5.69 -12.90 10.94
CA GLU A 13 5.32 -13.78 9.84
C GLU A 13 3.84 -14.12 9.91
N TRP A 14 3.29 -14.33 11.11
CA TRP A 14 1.83 -14.47 11.28
C TRP A 14 1.08 -13.23 10.80
N PHE A 15 1.59 -12.02 11.08
CA PHE A 15 1.00 -10.78 10.59
C PHE A 15 1.01 -10.72 9.06
N ILE A 16 2.14 -11.08 8.42
CA ILE A 16 2.25 -11.12 6.96
C ILE A 16 1.27 -12.13 6.36
N VAL A 17 1.16 -13.34 6.93
CA VAL A 17 0.20 -14.36 6.48
C VAL A 17 -1.24 -13.88 6.58
N ILE A 18 -1.61 -13.21 7.69
CA ILE A 18 -2.95 -12.63 7.86
C ILE A 18 -3.19 -11.52 6.82
N GLY A 19 -2.21 -10.65 6.58
CA GLY A 19 -2.29 -9.61 5.56
C GLY A 19 -2.47 -10.17 4.15
N LEU A 20 -1.77 -11.24 3.80
CA LEU A 20 -1.95 -11.96 2.54
C LEU A 20 -3.34 -12.61 2.45
N PHE A 21 -3.83 -13.19 3.54
CA PHE A 21 -5.18 -13.73 3.58
C PHE A 21 -6.23 -12.64 3.34
N LEU A 22 -6.09 -11.47 3.98
CA LEU A 22 -6.94 -10.29 3.70
C LEU A 22 -6.86 -9.86 2.25
N SER A 23 -5.68 -9.91 1.63
CA SER A 23 -5.47 -9.61 0.22
C SER A 23 -6.30 -10.52 -0.69
N ILE A 24 -6.34 -11.83 -0.39
CA ILE A 24 -7.15 -12.81 -1.12
C ILE A 24 -8.65 -12.53 -0.92
N LEU A 25 -9.06 -12.13 0.28
CA LEU A 25 -10.46 -11.80 0.57
C LEU A 25 -10.99 -10.62 -0.24
N LEU A 26 -10.12 -9.73 -0.74
CA LEU A 26 -10.53 -8.63 -1.62
C LEU A 26 -11.25 -9.11 -2.88
N VAL A 27 -10.96 -10.32 -3.37
CA VAL A 27 -11.62 -10.92 -4.54
C VAL A 27 -13.12 -11.11 -4.30
N ARG A 28 -13.57 -11.20 -3.04
CA ARG A 28 -14.99 -11.32 -2.68
C ARG A 28 -15.72 -9.98 -2.57
N LEU A 29 -15.01 -8.84 -2.65
CA LEU A 29 -15.67 -7.54 -2.61
C LEU A 29 -16.53 -7.32 -3.87
N PRO A 30 -17.67 -6.63 -3.75
CA PRO A 30 -18.48 -6.24 -4.89
C PRO A 30 -17.63 -5.49 -5.94
N LYS A 31 -17.74 -5.87 -7.21
CA LYS A 31 -16.99 -5.20 -8.28
C LYS A 31 -17.52 -3.78 -8.50
N ARG A 32 -16.86 -2.78 -7.90
CA ARG A 32 -17.16 -1.35 -8.09
C ARG A 32 -16.20 -0.65 -9.06
N ILE A 33 -14.98 -1.16 -9.15
CA ILE A 33 -13.92 -0.61 -10.00
C ILE A 33 -13.83 -1.48 -11.27
N PRO A 34 -13.65 -0.90 -12.47
CA PRO A 34 -13.40 -1.67 -13.69
C PRO A 34 -12.19 -2.60 -13.52
N THR A 35 -12.26 -3.81 -14.06
CA THR A 35 -11.26 -4.87 -13.77
C THR A 35 -9.86 -4.47 -14.25
N GLU A 36 -9.76 -3.78 -15.39
CA GLU A 36 -8.52 -3.25 -15.95
C GLU A 36 -7.89 -2.19 -15.03
N VAL A 37 -8.72 -1.30 -14.46
CA VAL A 37 -8.27 -0.30 -13.49
C VAL A 37 -7.86 -0.97 -12.18
N SER A 38 -8.60 -1.98 -11.72
CA SER A 38 -8.26 -2.74 -10.51
C SER A 38 -6.88 -3.38 -10.60
N TYR A 39 -6.50 -3.98 -11.73
CA TYR A 39 -5.16 -4.55 -11.90
C TYR A 39 -4.06 -3.50 -11.79
N LEU A 40 -4.26 -2.31 -12.36
CA LEU A 40 -3.30 -1.21 -12.26
C LEU A 40 -3.18 -0.68 -10.82
N ILE A 41 -4.30 -0.58 -10.10
CA ILE A 41 -4.31 -0.18 -8.69
C ILE A 41 -3.58 -1.20 -7.82
N VAL A 42 -3.80 -2.51 -8.04
CA VAL A 42 -3.06 -3.57 -7.33
C VAL A 42 -1.56 -3.47 -7.62
N LEU A 43 -1.18 -3.30 -8.89
CA LEU A 43 0.23 -3.15 -9.27
C LEU A 43 0.87 -1.94 -8.60
N LEU A 44 0.17 -0.81 -8.55
CA LEU A 44 0.68 0.41 -7.93
C LEU A 44 0.79 0.27 -6.40
N SER A 45 -0.16 -0.45 -5.78
CA SER A 45 -0.14 -0.78 -4.35
C SER A 45 1.02 -1.68 -3.96
N LEU A 46 1.52 -2.50 -4.89
CA LEU A 46 2.76 -3.27 -4.73
C LEU A 46 4.00 -2.39 -4.96
N ALA A 47 3.99 -1.59 -6.03
CA ALA A 47 5.19 -0.91 -6.50
C ALA A 47 5.61 0.27 -5.61
N ILE A 48 4.68 1.17 -5.25
CA ILE A 48 5.03 2.39 -4.51
C ILE A 48 5.65 2.08 -3.15
N PRO A 49 5.02 1.27 -2.27
CA PRO A 49 5.59 0.98 -0.96
C PRO A 49 6.95 0.30 -1.10
N ASN A 50 7.09 -0.70 -1.98
CA ASN A 50 8.38 -1.34 -2.20
C ASN A 50 9.47 -0.35 -2.64
N ILE A 51 9.18 0.54 -3.59
CA ILE A 51 10.16 1.52 -4.06
C ILE A 51 10.54 2.47 -2.93
N ILE A 52 9.56 3.01 -2.19
CA ILE A 52 9.81 3.94 -1.09
C ILE A 52 10.58 3.23 0.02
N ASP A 53 10.14 2.05 0.42
CA ASP A 53 10.71 1.28 1.52
C ASP A 53 12.15 0.90 1.24
N HIS A 54 12.41 0.32 0.07
CA HIS A 54 13.78 -0.05 -0.31
C HIS A 54 14.64 1.20 -0.58
N SER A 55 14.06 2.32 -1.03
CA SER A 55 14.84 3.56 -1.18
C SER A 55 15.24 4.10 0.19
N ILE A 56 14.30 4.22 1.13
CA ILE A 56 14.55 4.75 2.48
C ILE A 56 15.48 3.81 3.26
N ALA A 57 15.29 2.50 3.15
CA ALA A 57 16.14 1.49 3.80
C ALA A 57 17.53 1.39 3.17
N ALA A 58 17.68 1.59 1.85
CA ALA A 58 18.98 1.47 1.16
C ALA A 58 19.83 2.74 1.16
N ILE A 59 19.30 3.90 1.54
CA ILE A 59 20.08 5.16 1.58
C ILE A 59 21.01 5.15 2.81
N SER A 60 22.21 4.61 2.62
CA SER A 60 23.39 4.89 3.46
C SER A 60 23.81 6.36 3.25
N PRO A 61 24.00 7.16 4.32
CA PRO A 61 24.39 6.78 5.68
C PRO A 61 23.23 6.77 6.70
N TYR A 62 21.98 6.92 6.28
CA TYR A 62 20.90 7.25 7.22
C TYR A 62 20.30 6.03 7.94
N ASP A 63 20.53 4.79 7.45
CA ASP A 63 20.03 3.51 8.03
C ASP A 63 18.67 3.73 8.70
N ALA A 64 17.71 4.28 7.95
CA ALA A 64 16.58 4.95 8.57
C ALA A 64 15.67 3.94 9.28
N TYR A 65 15.47 2.77 8.68
CA TYR A 65 14.81 1.62 9.28
C TYR A 65 15.18 0.31 8.57
N ARG A 66 15.04 -0.82 9.28
CA ARG A 66 15.20 -2.17 8.73
C ARG A 66 13.85 -2.80 8.41
N ILE A 67 13.78 -3.41 7.23
CA ILE A 67 12.64 -4.21 6.75
C ILE A 67 12.86 -5.63 7.26
N ASN A 68 12.00 -6.08 8.18
CA ASN A 68 12.03 -7.40 8.83
C ASN A 68 13.25 -7.63 9.76
N ASP A 69 13.21 -8.73 10.52
CA ASP A 69 14.14 -9.02 11.63
C ASP A 69 15.50 -9.60 11.21
N SER A 70 15.70 -9.83 9.90
CA SER A 70 16.90 -10.47 9.36
C SER A 70 17.74 -9.51 8.52
N GLU A 71 19.07 -9.62 8.63
CA GLU A 71 20.00 -8.86 7.76
C GLU A 71 20.05 -9.39 6.32
N LYS A 72 19.40 -10.52 6.06
CA LYS A 72 19.34 -11.15 4.74
C LYS A 72 17.95 -10.94 4.15
N TYR A 73 17.91 -10.78 2.83
CA TYR A 73 16.65 -10.75 2.09
C TYR A 73 15.97 -12.12 2.15
N GLU A 74 14.82 -12.16 2.81
CA GLU A 74 14.03 -13.35 3.11
C GLU A 74 12.76 -13.41 2.26
N LEU A 75 12.16 -14.61 2.19
CA LEU A 75 10.89 -14.81 1.49
C LEU A 75 9.79 -13.88 2.02
N PHE A 76 9.77 -13.64 3.33
CA PHE A 76 8.74 -12.82 3.96
C PHE A 76 8.84 -11.33 3.61
N ASP A 77 10.01 -10.84 3.17
CA ASP A 77 10.16 -9.48 2.66
C ASP A 77 9.42 -9.29 1.33
N VAL A 78 9.47 -10.33 0.47
CA VAL A 78 8.70 -10.34 -0.78
C VAL A 78 7.21 -10.49 -0.48
N LEU A 79 6.83 -11.35 0.46
CA LEU A 79 5.44 -11.57 0.82
C LEU A 79 4.80 -10.35 1.50
N LEU A 80 5.58 -9.57 2.24
CA LEU A 80 5.16 -8.31 2.85
C LEU A 80 4.63 -7.33 1.80
N SER A 81 5.18 -7.36 0.59
CA SER A 81 4.65 -6.58 -0.54
C SER A 81 3.16 -6.81 -0.76
N GLY A 82 2.72 -8.07 -0.65
CA GLY A 82 1.31 -8.45 -0.82
C GLY A 82 0.40 -7.83 0.24
N VAL A 83 0.91 -7.57 1.45
CA VAL A 83 0.16 -6.95 2.55
C VAL A 83 -0.25 -5.50 2.22
N TYR A 84 0.48 -4.81 1.35
CA TYR A 84 0.13 -3.46 0.91
C TYR A 84 -1.05 -3.41 -0.08
N VAL A 85 -1.33 -4.51 -0.78
CA VAL A 85 -2.42 -4.61 -1.76
C VAL A 85 -3.79 -4.24 -1.15
N PRO A 86 -4.22 -4.83 -0.01
CA PRO A 86 -5.50 -4.47 0.60
C PRO A 86 -5.55 -3.02 1.01
N PHE A 87 -4.44 -2.44 1.47
CA PHE A 87 -4.42 -1.03 1.84
C PHE A 87 -4.73 -0.12 0.64
N GLY A 88 -3.98 -0.27 -0.46
CA GLY A 88 -4.19 0.56 -1.65
C GLY A 88 -5.53 0.28 -2.36
N TYR A 89 -5.92 -0.98 -2.47
CA TYR A 89 -7.19 -1.35 -3.09
C TYR A 89 -8.40 -0.86 -2.27
N LEU A 90 -8.39 -1.03 -0.95
CA LEU A 90 -9.48 -0.57 -0.08
C LEU A 90 -9.57 0.96 -0.05
N CYS A 91 -8.44 1.67 -0.13
CA CYS A 91 -8.41 3.12 -0.27
C CYS A 91 -9.27 3.55 -1.48
N VAL A 92 -8.95 3.03 -2.67
CA VAL A 92 -9.69 3.36 -3.88
C VAL A 92 -11.14 2.86 -3.81
N TYR A 93 -11.37 1.68 -3.25
CA TYR A 93 -12.71 1.11 -3.14
C TYR A 93 -13.65 1.98 -2.29
N PHE A 94 -13.19 2.43 -1.11
CA PHE A 94 -13.97 3.30 -0.26
C PHE A 94 -14.10 4.71 -0.83
N TYR A 95 -13.06 5.22 -1.49
CA TYR A 95 -13.12 6.47 -2.21
C TYR A 95 -14.19 6.45 -3.32
N GLU A 96 -14.25 5.39 -4.13
CA GLU A 96 -15.27 5.20 -5.16
C GLU A 96 -16.66 4.97 -4.57
N TRP A 97 -16.77 4.35 -3.40
CA TRP A 97 -18.05 4.17 -2.70
C TRP A 97 -18.61 5.49 -2.15
N LEU A 98 -17.77 6.28 -1.50
CA LEU A 98 -18.15 7.55 -0.86
C LEU A 98 -18.30 8.69 -1.88
N ARG A 99 -17.54 8.66 -2.98
CA ARG A 99 -17.42 9.73 -3.99
C ARG A 99 -17.32 11.11 -3.35
N PRO A 100 -16.33 11.35 -2.47
CA PRO A 100 -16.22 12.61 -1.75
C PRO A 100 -16.04 13.77 -2.75
N LYS A 101 -16.68 14.90 -2.47
CA LYS A 101 -16.57 16.13 -3.29
C LYS A 101 -15.77 17.20 -2.57
N LYS A 102 -14.85 17.85 -3.28
CA LYS A 102 -14.11 19.05 -2.83
C LYS A 102 -13.44 18.83 -1.47
N MET A 103 -13.92 19.50 -0.42
CA MET A 103 -13.36 19.43 0.93
C MET A 103 -13.45 18.03 1.54
N MET A 104 -14.47 17.25 1.18
CA MET A 104 -14.59 15.87 1.68
C MET A 104 -13.47 14.98 1.15
N THR A 105 -12.87 15.30 0.00
CA THR A 105 -11.72 14.56 -0.55
C THR A 105 -10.49 14.78 0.31
N VAL A 106 -10.27 16.02 0.78
CA VAL A 106 -9.17 16.34 1.70
C VAL A 106 -9.36 15.62 3.03
N LEU A 107 -10.57 15.64 3.60
CA LEU A 107 -10.88 14.91 4.83
C LEU A 107 -10.69 13.39 4.66
N TYR A 108 -11.07 12.86 3.51
CA TYR A 108 -10.85 11.44 3.19
C TYR A 108 -9.36 11.10 3.19
N ILE A 109 -8.53 11.90 2.51
CA ILE A 109 -7.08 11.71 2.44
C ILE A 109 -6.48 11.77 3.85
N LEU A 110 -6.82 12.80 4.65
CA LEU A 110 -6.31 12.94 6.02
C LEU A 110 -6.74 11.77 6.92
N SER A 111 -7.97 11.29 6.78
CA SER A 111 -8.46 10.16 7.57
C SER A 111 -7.71 8.86 7.20
N TRP A 112 -7.46 8.66 5.92
CA TRP A 112 -6.73 7.49 5.43
C TRP A 112 -5.24 7.55 5.78
N ASP A 113 -4.65 8.74 5.79
CA ASP A 113 -3.29 9.00 6.24
C ASP A 113 -3.11 8.70 7.74
N LEU A 114 -4.02 9.18 8.59
CA LEU A 114 -4.02 8.80 10.02
C LEU A 114 -4.17 7.29 10.23
N PHE A 115 -4.99 6.64 9.42
CA PHE A 115 -5.12 5.18 9.44
C PHE A 115 -3.81 4.49 9.00
N ALA A 116 -3.11 5.02 8.00
CA ALA A 116 -1.80 4.53 7.56
C ALA A 116 -0.77 4.58 8.69
N ILE A 117 -0.67 5.71 9.38
CA ILE A 117 0.25 5.90 10.50
C ILE A 117 -0.08 4.96 11.66
N PHE A 118 -1.36 4.80 11.97
CA PHE A 118 -1.77 3.85 12.99
C PHE A 118 -1.36 2.42 12.62
N PHE A 119 -1.54 2.04 11.35
CA PHE A 119 -1.14 0.74 10.86
C PHE A 119 0.38 0.55 10.90
N GLU A 120 1.16 1.54 10.49
CA GLU A 120 2.63 1.53 10.61
C GLU A 120 3.07 1.36 12.06
N PHE A 121 2.45 2.10 12.99
CA PHE A 121 2.73 1.97 14.41
C PHE A 121 2.49 0.52 14.92
N VAL A 122 1.42 -0.14 14.48
CA VAL A 122 1.18 -1.56 14.80
C VAL A 122 2.27 -2.46 14.21
N ILE A 123 2.67 -2.24 12.96
CA ILE A 123 3.72 -3.01 12.28
C ILE A 123 5.06 -2.90 13.03
N VAL A 124 5.43 -1.68 13.45
CA VAL A 124 6.66 -1.44 14.22
C VAL A 124 6.61 -2.16 15.58
N ARG A 125 5.44 -2.18 16.24
CA ARG A 125 5.26 -2.91 17.50
C ARG A 125 5.38 -4.43 17.35
N LEU A 126 5.07 -4.95 16.16
CA LEU A 126 5.22 -6.36 15.80
C LEU A 126 6.61 -6.70 15.27
N HIS A 127 7.57 -5.76 15.33
CA HIS A 127 8.96 -5.91 14.88
C HIS A 127 9.13 -6.20 13.37
N VAL A 128 8.06 -6.14 12.58
CA VAL A 128 8.14 -6.20 11.11
C VAL A 128 8.96 -5.03 10.56
N PHE A 129 8.91 -3.85 11.22
CA PHE A 129 9.80 -2.73 10.97
C PHE A 129 10.52 -2.33 12.26
N THR A 130 11.84 -2.16 12.16
CA THR A 130 12.65 -1.62 13.26
C THR A 130 13.23 -0.27 12.85
N TYR A 131 12.82 0.78 13.56
CA TYR A 131 13.35 2.13 13.35
C TYR A 131 14.75 2.29 13.96
N HIS A 132 15.64 2.94 13.22
CA HIS A 132 16.98 3.33 13.69
C HIS A 132 17.18 4.86 13.65
N GLY A 133 16.80 5.50 12.53
CA GLY A 133 16.83 6.96 12.35
C GLY A 133 15.50 7.57 11.89
N TRP A 134 14.48 6.75 11.62
CA TRP A 134 13.15 7.19 11.22
C TRP A 134 12.26 7.49 12.42
N SER A 135 11.36 8.46 12.25
CA SER A 135 10.33 8.78 13.23
C SER A 135 8.96 8.73 12.57
N LEU A 136 7.96 8.28 13.32
CA LEU A 136 6.58 8.18 12.85
C LEU A 136 6.03 9.54 12.33
N SER A 137 6.58 10.67 12.79
CA SER A 137 6.22 12.00 12.28
C SER A 137 6.66 12.27 10.84
N TYR A 138 7.70 11.59 10.33
CA TYR A 138 8.10 11.69 8.92
C TYR A 138 7.18 10.89 8.00
N SER A 139 6.46 9.90 8.55
CA SER A 139 5.52 9.09 7.79
C SER A 139 4.28 9.88 7.38
N PHE A 140 3.79 10.82 8.21
CA PHE A 140 2.62 11.65 7.90
C PHE A 140 2.73 12.41 6.56
N PRO A 141 3.73 13.28 6.33
CA PRO A 141 3.85 13.97 5.05
C PRO A 141 4.09 13.02 3.87
N THR A 142 4.73 11.87 4.12
CA THR A 142 5.00 10.84 3.09
C THR A 142 3.70 10.17 2.64
N TYR A 143 2.90 9.68 3.58
CA TYR A 143 1.61 9.05 3.30
C TYR A 143 0.61 10.04 2.72
N LEU A 144 0.55 11.27 3.23
CA LEU A 144 -0.28 12.33 2.65
C LEU A 144 0.01 12.53 1.16
N LEU A 145 1.29 12.60 0.78
CA LEU A 145 1.72 12.75 -0.61
C LEU A 145 1.36 11.49 -1.42
N VAL A 146 1.70 10.30 -0.91
CA VAL A 146 1.45 9.03 -1.61
C VAL A 146 -0.04 8.83 -1.86
N ILE A 147 -0.90 8.98 -0.85
CA ILE A 147 -2.35 8.82 -0.98
C ILE A 147 -2.91 9.83 -1.97
N SER A 148 -2.44 11.08 -1.93
CA SER A 148 -2.87 12.14 -2.86
C SER A 148 -2.54 11.78 -4.32
N LEU A 149 -1.30 11.35 -4.58
CA LEU A 149 -0.88 10.91 -5.92
C LEU A 149 -1.61 9.65 -6.37
N PHE A 150 -1.84 8.71 -5.45
CA PHE A 150 -2.53 7.45 -5.72
C PHE A 150 -3.98 7.67 -6.15
N LEU A 151 -4.72 8.52 -5.44
CA LEU A 151 -6.10 8.87 -5.79
C LEU A 151 -6.17 9.71 -7.08
N LEU A 152 -5.22 10.63 -7.29
CA LEU A 152 -5.13 11.38 -8.54
C LEU A 152 -4.92 10.45 -9.74
N TYR A 153 -4.04 9.46 -9.60
CA TYR A 153 -3.80 8.45 -10.63
C TYR A 153 -5.04 7.59 -10.88
N TYR A 154 -5.76 7.19 -9.82
CA TYR A 154 -7.03 6.49 -9.96
C TYR A 154 -8.06 7.28 -10.78
N GLU A 155 -8.26 8.56 -10.46
CA GLU A 155 -9.19 9.44 -11.20
C GLU A 155 -8.77 9.58 -12.66
N PHE A 156 -7.47 9.71 -12.93
CA PHE A 156 -6.91 9.74 -14.28
C PHE A 156 -7.24 8.45 -15.06
N LEU A 157 -7.00 7.28 -14.47
CA LEU A 157 -7.32 5.99 -15.08
C LEU A 157 -8.81 5.86 -15.36
N LEU A 158 -9.67 6.23 -14.40
CA LEU A 158 -11.11 6.14 -14.51
C LEU A 158 -11.64 7.05 -15.63
N PHE A 159 -11.10 8.26 -15.75
CA PHE A 159 -11.43 9.19 -16.82
C PHE A 159 -11.10 8.62 -18.21
N HIS A 160 -9.88 8.09 -18.39
CA HIS A 160 -9.45 7.50 -19.66
C HIS A 160 -10.22 6.22 -20.00
N TYR A 161 -10.55 5.40 -19.02
CA TYR A 161 -11.37 4.21 -19.20
C TYR A 161 -12.77 4.55 -19.73
N LYS A 162 -13.45 5.53 -19.10
CA LYS A 162 -14.77 6.00 -19.53
C LYS A 162 -14.75 6.57 -20.95
N LYS A 163 -13.77 7.44 -21.25
CA LYS A 163 -13.59 8.02 -22.59
C LYS A 163 -13.38 6.95 -23.67
N LYS A 164 -12.61 5.90 -23.38
CA LYS A 164 -12.40 4.78 -24.32
C LYS A 164 -13.70 3.98 -24.56
N GLY A 165 -14.51 3.80 -23.52
CA GLY A 165 -15.83 3.17 -23.61
C GLY A 165 -16.77 3.94 -24.53
N GLU A 166 -16.84 5.27 -24.37
CA GLU A 166 -17.69 6.15 -25.18
C GLU A 166 -17.34 6.11 -26.66
N ILE A 167 -16.05 6.14 -27.00
CA ILE A 167 -15.55 6.04 -28.40
C ILE A 167 -15.94 4.70 -29.05
N ARG A 168 -15.99 3.61 -28.27
CA ARG A 168 -16.33 2.28 -28.78
C ARG A 168 -17.82 2.08 -29.02
N THR A 169 -18.68 2.84 -28.35
CA THR A 169 -20.14 2.83 -28.56
C THR A 169 -20.61 3.75 -29.70
N SER A 170 -19.76 4.65 -30.20
CA SER A 170 -20.07 5.59 -31.29
C SER A 170 -19.61 5.12 -32.68
N LEU A 171 -19.05 3.91 -32.79
CA LEU A 171 -18.63 3.25 -34.04
C LEU A 171 -19.55 2.04 -34.30
#